data_AF-A0A965ZEG6-F1
#
_entry.id   AF-A0A965ZEG6-F1
#
_cell.length_a   1.000
_cell.length_b   1.000
_cell.length_c   1.000
_cell.angle_alpha   90.00
_cell.angle_beta   90.00
_cell.angle_gamma   90.00
#
_symmetry.space_group_name_H-M   'P 1'
#
loop_
_entity.id
_entity.type
_entity.pdbx_description
1 polymer ?
#
loop_
_entity_poly.entity_id
_entity_poly.type
_entity_poly.pdbx_seq_one_letter_code
_entity_poly.pdbx_strand_id
1 'polypeptide(L)'
;MENMKTLADQIREELVKPAANKQSPTAPKASGTAKLKEKQVRPKEQPSEILTALAGFDTSRHKSMVHVRFDEKTVRTLNQFKMATGVDVTRLVSFAVRELLENRPEIKSIIKQFIQNSDL
;
A
#
# COMPACT_ATOMS: atom_id res chain seq x y z
N MET A 1 -47.07 14.36 33.13
CA MET A 1 -45.60 14.51 32.99
C MET A 1 -45.15 13.53 31.93
N GLU A 2 -44.46 14.04 30.92
CA GLU A 2 -44.21 13.38 29.62
C GLU A 2 -43.17 12.27 29.73
N ASN A 3 -43.51 11.09 29.25
CA ASN A 3 -42.67 9.89 29.28
C ASN A 3 -41.61 9.94 28.16
N MET A 4 -40.49 10.64 28.37
CA MET A 4 -39.31 10.48 27.50
C MET A 4 -38.55 9.20 27.84
N LYS A 5 -38.90 8.09 27.20
CA LYS A 5 -37.99 6.93 27.12
C LYS A 5 -36.77 7.33 26.29
N THR A 6 -35.58 7.22 26.87
CA THR A 6 -34.32 7.50 26.18
C THR A 6 -33.99 6.38 25.18
N LEU A 7 -33.32 6.72 24.08
CA LEU A 7 -32.83 5.77 23.08
C LEU A 7 -31.98 4.65 23.71
N ALA A 8 -31.32 4.92 24.83
CA ALA A 8 -30.57 3.94 25.58
C ALA A 8 -31.46 2.84 26.21
N ASP A 9 -32.70 3.16 26.58
CA ASP A 9 -33.65 2.18 27.12
C ASP A 9 -34.24 1.30 26.03
N GLN A 10 -34.42 1.80 24.80
CA GLN A 10 -34.84 0.99 23.66
C GLN A 10 -33.80 -0.09 23.30
N ILE A 11 -32.51 0.25 23.36
CA ILE A 11 -31.43 -0.72 23.07
C ILE A 11 -31.38 -1.82 24.13
N ARG A 12 -31.66 -1.48 25.40
CA ARG A 12 -31.74 -2.45 26.49
C ARG A 12 -32.96 -3.36 26.35
N GLU A 13 -34.12 -2.82 25.96
CA GLU A 13 -35.33 -3.63 25.70
C GLU A 13 -35.13 -4.60 24.52
N GLU A 14 -34.41 -4.21 23.46
CA GLU A 14 -34.10 -5.07 22.31
C GLU A 14 -33.10 -6.19 22.67
N LEU A 15 -32.10 -5.90 23.51
CA LEU A 15 -31.10 -6.90 23.93
C LEU A 15 -31.64 -7.92 24.95
N VAL A 16 -32.68 -7.57 25.70
CA VAL A 16 -33.25 -8.42 26.78
C VAL A 16 -34.35 -9.37 26.26
N LYS A 17 -34.76 -9.31 24.99
CA LYS A 17 -35.68 -10.30 24.38
C LYS A 17 -34.90 -11.40 23.64
N PRO A 18 -34.55 -12.52 24.30
CA PRO A 18 -34.03 -13.68 23.60
C PRO A 18 -35.13 -14.30 22.72
N ALA A 19 -34.71 -14.70 21.53
CA ALA A 19 -35.49 -15.36 20.51
C ALA A 19 -36.38 -16.48 21.06
N ALA A 20 -37.70 -16.28 21.00
CA ALA A 20 -38.68 -17.33 21.18
C ALA A 20 -39.71 -17.31 20.04
N ASN A 21 -39.45 -18.23 19.11
CA ASN A 21 -40.46 -19.06 18.45
C ASN A 21 -41.32 -18.47 17.31
N LYS A 22 -40.95 -18.81 16.06
CA LYS A 22 -41.89 -19.26 15.03
C LYS A 22 -41.32 -20.49 14.30
N GLN A 23 -41.65 -21.69 14.78
CA GLN A 23 -41.79 -22.94 14.00
C GLN A 23 -42.93 -22.75 12.96
N SER A 24 -43.05 -23.37 11.78
CA SER A 24 -42.43 -24.45 10.96
C SER A 24 -43.24 -24.51 9.62
N PRO A 25 -43.28 -25.56 8.75
CA PRO A 25 -42.29 -26.51 8.20
C PRO A 25 -42.30 -26.57 6.64
N THR A 26 -41.21 -27.01 5.99
CA THR A 26 -41.19 -27.99 4.85
C THR A 26 -39.77 -28.12 4.27
N ALA A 27 -39.25 -29.34 4.24
CA ALA A 27 -38.08 -29.74 3.44
C ALA A 27 -38.59 -30.26 2.08
N PRO A 28 -37.80 -30.28 0.96
CA PRO A 28 -36.62 -31.14 0.89
C PRO A 28 -35.39 -30.60 0.08
N LYS A 29 -34.21 -31.02 0.53
CA LYS A 29 -32.95 -31.32 -0.21
C LYS A 29 -32.65 -30.57 -1.53
N ALA A 30 -31.63 -29.72 -1.48
CA ALA A 30 -30.61 -29.57 -2.53
C ALA A 30 -29.27 -29.26 -1.83
N SER A 31 -28.39 -30.25 -1.64
CA SER A 31 -27.32 -30.59 -2.58
C SER A 31 -26.45 -29.38 -2.98
N GLY A 32 -25.26 -29.33 -2.38
CA GLY A 32 -24.06 -29.10 -3.17
C GLY A 32 -23.54 -27.67 -3.26
N THR A 33 -22.43 -27.46 -2.53
CA THR A 33 -21.36 -26.51 -2.83
C THR A 33 -21.65 -25.03 -2.56
N ALA A 34 -21.52 -24.67 -1.27
CA ALA A 34 -20.98 -23.37 -0.91
C ALA A 34 -19.63 -23.22 -1.62
N LYS A 35 -19.60 -22.43 -2.70
CA LYS A 35 -18.38 -21.97 -3.34
C LYS A 35 -17.62 -21.14 -2.31
N LEU A 36 -16.74 -21.82 -1.58
CA LEU A 36 -15.63 -21.21 -0.87
C LEU A 36 -14.96 -20.28 -1.88
N LYS A 37 -15.05 -18.97 -1.62
CA LYS A 37 -14.31 -17.97 -2.37
C LYS A 37 -12.85 -18.41 -2.34
N GLU A 38 -12.37 -18.92 -3.47
CA GLU A 38 -10.95 -19.14 -3.69
C GLU A 38 -10.27 -17.82 -3.34
N LYS A 39 -9.59 -17.84 -2.21
CA LYS A 39 -8.66 -16.79 -1.82
C LYS A 39 -7.56 -16.92 -2.86
N GLN A 40 -7.73 -16.16 -3.94
CA GLN A 40 -6.80 -16.07 -5.05
C GLN A 40 -5.43 -15.80 -4.42
N VAL A 41 -4.63 -16.87 -4.32
CA VAL A 41 -3.26 -16.79 -3.88
C VAL A 41 -2.58 -16.00 -4.97
N ARG A 42 -2.38 -14.71 -4.71
CA ARG A 42 -1.59 -13.86 -5.58
C ARG A 42 -0.27 -14.61 -5.79
N PRO A 43 0.22 -14.73 -7.04
CA PRO A 43 1.52 -15.30 -7.29
C PRO A 43 2.50 -14.66 -6.31
N LYS A 44 3.28 -15.47 -5.58
CA LYS A 44 4.46 -14.95 -4.89
C LYS A 44 5.37 -14.44 -6.00
N GLU A 45 5.22 -13.17 -6.34
CA GLU A 45 6.13 -12.47 -7.24
C GLU A 45 7.52 -12.71 -6.67
N GLN A 46 8.34 -13.38 -7.46
CA GLN A 46 9.73 -13.63 -7.11
C GLN A 46 10.34 -12.28 -6.73
N PRO A 47 11.11 -12.21 -5.63
CA PRO A 47 11.78 -10.98 -5.27
C PRO A 47 12.68 -10.61 -6.45
N SER A 48 12.28 -9.59 -7.20
CA SER A 48 13.12 -9.07 -8.27
C SER A 48 14.41 -8.58 -7.65
N GLU A 49 15.54 -8.78 -8.34
CA GLU A 49 16.87 -8.41 -7.85
C GLU A 49 16.91 -6.95 -7.36
N ILE A 50 16.11 -6.10 -8.02
CA ILE A 50 15.89 -4.69 -7.67
C ILE A 50 15.26 -4.52 -6.28
N LEU A 51 14.28 -5.34 -5.89
CA LEU A 51 13.67 -5.26 -4.56
C LEU A 51 14.63 -5.67 -3.46
N THR A 52 15.50 -6.66 -3.70
CA THR A 52 16.55 -7.05 -2.76
C THR A 52 17.61 -5.95 -2.63
N ALA A 53 18.03 -5.36 -3.75
CA ALA A 53 18.97 -4.23 -3.76
C ALA A 53 18.40 -3.01 -3.02
N LEU A 54 17.11 -2.72 -3.24
CA LEU A 54 16.40 -1.63 -2.57
C LEU A 54 16.28 -1.87 -1.05
N ALA A 55 15.98 -3.11 -0.62
CA ALA A 55 15.90 -3.46 0.79
C ALA A 55 17.24 -3.34 1.52
N GLY A 56 18.37 -3.48 0.82
CA GLY A 56 19.73 -3.27 1.35
C GLY A 56 20.24 -1.83 1.28
N PHE A 57 19.58 -0.94 0.51
CA PHE A 57 20.08 0.42 0.27
C PHE A 57 19.84 1.36 1.46
N ASP A 58 20.80 1.54 2.36
CA ASP A 58 20.62 2.42 3.53
C ASP A 58 20.84 3.91 3.17
N THR A 59 19.86 4.75 3.52
CA THR A 59 19.94 6.21 3.35
C THR A 59 20.18 6.99 4.65
N SER A 60 20.34 6.31 5.79
CA SER A 60 20.43 6.92 7.14
C SER A 60 21.55 7.95 7.27
N ARG A 61 22.66 7.79 6.55
CA ARG A 61 23.81 8.71 6.62
C ARG A 61 23.78 9.86 5.62
N HIS A 62 22.80 9.91 4.72
CA HIS A 62 22.72 10.97 3.72
C HIS A 62 22.02 12.21 4.29
N LYS A 63 22.76 13.31 4.42
CA LYS A 63 22.26 14.58 5.00
C LYS A 63 21.71 15.57 3.97
N SER A 64 21.95 15.33 2.69
CA SER A 64 21.51 16.22 1.61
C SER A 64 20.05 15.92 1.25
N MET A 65 19.15 16.85 1.59
CA MET A 65 17.73 16.72 1.27
C MET A 65 17.40 17.42 -0.05
N VAL A 66 16.74 16.69 -0.96
CA VAL A 66 16.29 17.22 -2.26
C VAL A 66 14.77 17.19 -2.31
N HIS A 67 14.14 18.34 -2.52
CA HIS A 67 12.70 18.43 -2.76
C HIS A 67 12.40 18.18 -4.23
N VAL A 68 11.75 17.04 -4.53
CA VAL A 68 11.36 16.66 -5.89
C VAL A 68 9.85 16.82 -6.06
N ARG A 69 9.43 17.34 -7.22
CA ARG A 69 8.02 17.39 -7.61
C ARG A 69 7.73 16.25 -8.57
N PHE A 70 6.64 15.54 -8.30
CA PHE A 70 6.13 14.47 -9.16
C PHE A 70 4.72 14.82 -9.62
N ASP A 71 4.29 14.23 -10.74
CA ASP A 71 2.91 14.28 -11.18
C ASP A 71 2.00 13.46 -10.24
N GLU A 72 0.70 13.75 -10.26
CA GLU A 72 -0.26 13.15 -9.34
C GLU A 72 -0.32 11.61 -9.46
N LYS A 73 -0.19 11.07 -10.68
CA LYS A 73 -0.26 9.62 -10.90
C LYS A 73 0.95 8.94 -10.28
N THR A 74 2.14 9.48 -10.51
CA THR A 74 3.37 8.97 -9.91
C THR A 74 3.34 9.02 -8.39
N VAL A 75 2.85 10.11 -7.79
CA VAL A 75 2.70 10.21 -6.31
C VAL A 75 1.78 9.11 -5.77
N ARG A 76 0.66 8.84 -6.45
CA ARG A 76 -0.26 7.76 -6.05
C ARG A 76 0.42 6.39 -6.10
N THR A 77 1.16 6.10 -7.16
CA THR A 77 1.92 4.85 -7.29
C THR A 77 3.00 4.71 -6.21
N LEU A 78 3.76 5.78 -5.94
CA LEU A 78 4.78 5.79 -4.88
C LEU A 78 4.17 5.53 -3.50
N ASN A 79 3.02 6.13 -3.20
CA ASN A 79 2.31 5.88 -1.95
C ASN A 79 1.82 4.43 -1.82
N GLN A 80 1.25 3.87 -2.90
CA GLN A 80 0.83 2.47 -2.92
C GLN A 80 2.01 1.53 -2.73
N PHE A 81 3.15 1.82 -3.39
CA PHE A 81 4.37 1.06 -3.24
C PHE A 81 4.91 1.10 -1.80
N LYS A 82 4.93 2.29 -1.18
CA LYS A 82 5.29 2.46 0.23
C LYS A 82 4.39 1.62 1.13
N MET A 83 3.08 1.62 0.90
CA MET A 83 2.14 0.81 1.69
C MET A 83 2.34 -0.70 1.50
N ALA A 84 2.71 -1.14 0.30
CA ALA A 84 2.88 -2.55 -0.02
C ALA A 84 4.21 -3.13 0.51
N THR A 85 5.29 -2.34 0.51
CA THR A 85 6.65 -2.82 0.81
C THR A 85 7.20 -2.30 2.14
N GLY A 86 6.58 -1.27 2.73
CA GLY A 86 7.11 -0.57 3.90
C GLY A 86 8.35 0.28 3.60
N VAL A 87 8.78 0.37 2.34
CA VAL A 87 9.94 1.17 1.94
C VAL A 87 9.53 2.64 1.80
N ASP A 88 10.30 3.53 2.41
CA ASP A 88 10.07 4.96 2.28
C ASP A 88 10.28 5.48 0.86
N VAL A 89 9.44 6.42 0.45
CA VAL A 89 9.49 7.04 -0.89
C VAL A 89 10.86 7.70 -1.14
N THR A 90 11.42 8.37 -0.14
CA THR A 90 12.74 8.99 -0.24
C THR A 90 13.82 7.96 -0.55
N ARG A 91 13.78 6.80 0.12
CA ARG A 91 14.73 5.70 -0.10
C ARG A 91 14.62 5.13 -1.51
N LEU A 92 13.39 4.94 -2.00
CA LEU A 92 13.12 4.51 -3.37
C LEU A 92 13.66 5.51 -4.41
N VAL A 93 13.39 6.81 -4.22
CA VAL A 93 13.85 7.85 -5.14
C VAL A 93 15.38 7.92 -5.17
N SER A 94 16.03 7.91 -4.00
CA SER A 94 17.49 7.91 -3.91
C SER A 94 18.13 6.69 -4.61
N PHE A 95 17.54 5.52 -4.44
CA PHE A 95 17.98 4.30 -5.12
C PHE A 95 17.80 4.42 -6.65
N ALA A 96 16.63 4.84 -7.11
CA ALA A 96 16.33 4.98 -8.53
C ALA A 96 17.27 5.98 -9.24
N VAL A 97 17.57 7.12 -8.61
CA VAL A 97 18.50 8.11 -9.15
C VAL A 97 19.91 7.54 -9.23
N ARG A 98 20.37 6.83 -8.19
CA ARG A 98 21.69 6.18 -8.19
C ARG A 98 21.80 5.16 -9.32
N GLU A 99 20.83 4.25 -9.43
CA GLU A 99 20.78 3.25 -10.51
C GLU A 99 20.77 3.91 -11.90
N LEU A 100 20.03 5.00 -12.07
CA LEU A 100 20.00 5.72 -13.34
C LEU A 100 21.37 6.29 -13.69
N LEU A 101 22.07 6.90 -12.73
CA LEU A 101 23.41 7.47 -12.93
C LEU A 101 24.49 6.40 -13.13
N GLU A 102 24.35 5.23 -12.52
CA GLU A 102 25.29 4.11 -12.68
C GLU A 102 25.12 3.43 -14.04
N ASN A 103 23.88 3.17 -14.46
CA ASN A 103 23.58 2.44 -15.70
C ASN A 103 23.65 3.31 -16.97
N ARG A 104 23.62 4.65 -16.85
CA ARG A 104 23.67 5.57 -18.00
C ARG A 104 24.91 6.48 -17.94
N PRO A 105 26.06 6.05 -18.50
CA PRO A 105 27.29 6.84 -18.46
C PRO A 105 27.21 8.14 -19.27
N GLU A 106 26.26 8.26 -20.18
CA GLU A 106 25.96 9.47 -20.96
C GLU A 106 25.77 10.69 -20.04
N ILE A 107 25.07 10.52 -18.91
CA ILE A 107 24.82 11.61 -17.95
C ILE A 107 26.15 12.09 -17.35
N LYS A 108 27.05 11.17 -17.00
CA LYS A 108 28.39 11.50 -16.48
C LYS A 108 29.23 12.21 -17.53
N SER A 109 29.09 11.84 -18.80
CA SER A 109 29.79 12.50 -19.91
C SER A 109 29.34 13.95 -20.10
N ILE A 110 28.04 14.21 -20.04
CA ILE A 110 27.49 15.58 -20.13
C ILE A 110 28.00 16.44 -18.97
N ILE A 111 27.98 15.91 -17.74
CA ILE A 111 28.52 16.61 -16.56
C ILE A 111 30.00 16.94 -16.75
N LYS A 112 30.80 15.98 -17.25
CA LYS A 112 32.24 16.17 -17.50
C LYS A 112 32.49 17.27 -18.53
N GLN A 113 31.73 17.27 -19.62
CA GLN A 113 31.81 18.32 -20.63
C GLN A 113 31.40 19.69 -20.06
N PHE A 114 30.36 19.76 -19.24
CA PHE A 114 29.95 21.02 -18.62
C PHE A 114 31.04 21.59 -17.69
N ILE A 115 31.66 20.75 -16.85
CA ILE A 115 32.74 21.19 -15.94
C ILE A 115 33.94 21.69 -16.74
N GLN A 116 34.39 20.96 -17.76
CA GLN A 116 35.53 21.36 -18.60
C GLN A 116 35.32 22.69 -19.33
N ASN A 117 34.08 23.03 -19.67
CA ASN A 117 33.75 24.30 -20.33
C ASN A 117 33.47 25.45 -19.33
N SER A 118 33.34 25.17 -18.04
CA SER A 118 33.06 26.17 -16.99
C SER A 118 34.32 26.73 -16.31
N ASP A 119 35.50 26.16 -16.59
CA ASP A 119 36.82 26.67 -16.17
C ASP A 119 37.35 27.80 -17.10
N LEU A 120 36.46 28.58 -17.74
CA LEU A 120 36.81 29.75 -18.57
C LEU A 120 36.62 31.08 -17.83
#